data_AF-A0A3D1AJJ4-F1
#
_entry.id   AF-A0A3D1AJJ4-F1
#
_cell.length_a   1.000
_cell.length_b   1.000
_cell.length_c   1.000
_cell.angle_alpha   90.00
_cell.angle_beta   90.00
_cell.angle_gamma   90.00
#
_symmetry.space_group_name_H-M   'P 1'
#
loop_
_entity.id
_entity.type
_entity.pdbx_description
1 polymer ?
#
loop_
_entity_poly.entity_id
_entity_poly.type
_entity_poly.pdbx_seq_one_letter_code
_entity_poly.pdbx_strand_id
1 'polypeptide(L)'
;MSWLIERLRKHKDDRGMMANLRCILVDTKKHRAWPALNRLGVEINNEVAAHVAGLYATHPEETSAGNFGSTCKAIEQKRGDKRSDDSKLTSTERRFQQLLTAERGGELNDRVLRMVLMAKSQGVPVNYVQLETDLKFWSDRTKTEWATTFWTQGAASTPEEEA
;
A
#
# COMPACT_ATOMS: atom_id res chain seq x y z
N MET A 1 8.15 -14.99 6.74
CA MET A 1 6.96 -14.78 5.89
C MET A 1 5.81 -14.31 6.77
N SER A 2 4.96 -13.38 6.32
CA SER A 2 3.79 -12.96 7.10
C SER A 2 2.68 -14.01 6.96
N TRP A 3 2.29 -14.62 8.09
CA TRP A 3 1.24 -15.63 8.16
C TRP A 3 -0.11 -15.11 7.62
N LEU A 4 -0.37 -13.80 7.78
CA LEU A 4 -1.59 -13.14 7.30
C LEU A 4 -1.71 -13.25 5.78
N ILE A 5 -0.64 -12.88 5.07
CA ILE A 5 -0.62 -12.87 3.61
C ILE A 5 -0.73 -14.29 3.05
N GLU A 6 -0.08 -15.27 3.69
CA GLU A 6 -0.22 -16.68 3.31
C GLU A 6 -1.67 -17.18 3.43
N ARG A 7 -2.39 -16.78 4.49
CA ARG A 7 -3.81 -17.13 4.63
C ARG A 7 -4.67 -16.40 3.60
N LEU A 8 -4.43 -15.11 3.35
CA LEU A 8 -5.15 -14.34 2.34
C LEU A 8 -5.00 -14.95 0.94
N ARG A 9 -3.77 -15.39 0.58
CA ARG A 9 -3.50 -16.12 -0.68
C ARG A 9 -4.35 -17.37 -0.83
N LYS A 10 -4.51 -18.15 0.24
CA LYS A 10 -5.34 -19.38 0.23
C LYS A 10 -6.83 -19.10 -0.01
N HIS A 11 -7.30 -17.90 0.36
CA HIS A 11 -8.69 -17.50 0.24
C HIS A 11 -8.95 -16.49 -0.89
N LYS A 12 -7.96 -16.19 -1.75
CA LYS A 12 -8.06 -15.18 -2.82
C LYS A 12 -9.27 -15.39 -3.75
N ASP A 13 -9.64 -16.66 -3.98
CA ASP A 13 -10.73 -17.04 -4.88
C ASP A 13 -12.10 -17.09 -4.17
N ASP A 14 -12.14 -16.98 -2.84
CA ASP A 14 -13.38 -16.84 -2.07
C ASP A 14 -13.91 -15.39 -2.16
N ARG A 15 -14.74 -15.16 -3.18
CA ARG A 15 -15.33 -13.84 -3.46
C ARG A 15 -16.16 -13.29 -2.30
N GLY A 16 -16.85 -14.16 -1.55
CA GLY A 16 -17.69 -13.76 -0.43
C GLY A 16 -16.84 -13.29 0.74
N MET A 17 -15.77 -14.02 1.04
CA MET A 17 -14.78 -13.64 2.04
C MET A 17 -14.09 -12.32 1.67
N MET A 18 -13.60 -12.18 0.44
CA MET A 18 -12.97 -10.94 -0.03
C MET A 18 -13.94 -9.75 -0.01
N ALA A 19 -15.24 -9.97 -0.28
CA ALA A 19 -16.26 -8.93 -0.16
C ALA A 19 -16.47 -8.45 1.28
N ASN A 20 -16.49 -9.38 2.23
CA ASN A 20 -16.59 -9.05 3.65
C ASN A 20 -15.32 -8.34 4.14
N LEU A 21 -14.14 -8.78 3.74
CA LEU A 21 -12.87 -8.13 4.11
C LEU A 21 -12.80 -6.68 3.63
N ARG A 22 -13.24 -6.40 2.40
CA ARG A 22 -13.33 -5.01 1.90
C ARG A 22 -14.17 -4.09 2.76
N CYS A 23 -15.13 -4.61 3.53
CA CYS A 23 -15.96 -3.79 4.42
C CYS A 23 -15.18 -3.18 5.60
N ILE A 24 -13.98 -3.67 5.93
CA ILE A 24 -13.13 -3.09 6.98
C ILE A 24 -12.60 -1.70 6.62
N LEU A 25 -12.53 -1.40 5.32
CA LEU A 25 -12.06 -0.12 4.77
C LEU A 25 -13.14 0.98 4.81
N VAL A 26 -14.35 0.64 5.26
CA VAL A 26 -15.48 1.56 5.35
C VAL A 26 -15.96 1.58 6.80
N ASP A 27 -15.78 2.70 7.50
CA ASP A 27 -16.06 2.81 8.93
C ASP A 27 -17.44 2.30 9.33
N THR A 28 -18.48 2.66 8.57
CA THR A 28 -19.86 2.27 8.84
C THR A 28 -20.14 0.77 8.61
N LYS A 29 -19.24 0.05 7.93
CA LYS A 29 -19.40 -1.36 7.55
C LYS A 29 -18.39 -2.30 8.19
N LYS A 30 -17.50 -1.81 9.06
CA LYS A 30 -16.45 -2.60 9.73
C LYS A 30 -16.96 -3.90 10.35
N HIS A 31 -18.14 -3.86 10.99
CA HIS A 31 -18.77 -5.02 11.61
C HIS A 31 -19.03 -6.18 10.64
N ARG A 32 -19.24 -5.91 9.35
CA ARG A 32 -19.44 -6.95 8.31
C ARG A 32 -18.15 -7.72 8.01
N ALA A 33 -16.99 -7.13 8.27
CA ALA A 33 -15.70 -7.79 8.06
C ALA A 33 -15.32 -8.74 9.20
N TRP A 34 -15.87 -8.55 10.41
CA TRP A 34 -15.48 -9.32 11.60
C TRP A 34 -15.58 -10.84 11.44
N PRO A 35 -16.64 -11.41 10.84
CA PRO A 35 -16.69 -12.87 10.61
C PRO A 35 -15.56 -13.36 9.69
N ALA A 36 -15.19 -12.57 8.66
CA ALA A 36 -14.11 -12.92 7.76
C ALA A 36 -12.73 -12.78 8.43
N LEU A 37 -12.54 -11.74 9.25
CA LEU A 37 -11.32 -11.57 10.06
C LEU A 37 -11.14 -12.72 11.05
N ASN A 38 -12.21 -13.12 11.76
CA ASN A 38 -12.16 -14.24 12.69
C ASN A 38 -11.81 -15.56 11.98
N ARG A 39 -12.36 -15.82 10.78
CA ARG A 39 -11.98 -16.98 9.96
C ARG A 39 -10.51 -16.94 9.54
N LEU A 40 -9.97 -15.75 9.26
CA LEU A 40 -8.54 -15.53 9.03
C LEU A 40 -7.70 -15.59 10.30
N GLY A 41 -8.29 -15.73 11.50
CA GLY A 41 -7.56 -15.68 12.77
C GLY A 41 -6.97 -14.29 13.07
N VAL A 42 -7.47 -13.24 12.41
CA VAL A 42 -7.08 -11.85 12.68
C VAL A 42 -7.96 -11.32 13.79
N GLU A 43 -7.34 -10.88 14.89
CA GLU A 43 -8.04 -10.21 15.97
C GLU A 43 -8.69 -8.92 15.47
N ILE A 44 -9.94 -8.69 15.87
CA ILE A 44 -10.71 -7.51 15.45
C ILE A 44 -10.03 -6.20 15.89
N ASN A 45 -9.31 -6.23 17.01
CA ASN A 45 -8.58 -5.08 17.57
C ASN A 45 -7.21 -4.85 16.89
N ASN A 46 -6.75 -5.78 16.04
CA ASN A 46 -5.52 -5.59 15.29
C ASN A 46 -5.82 -4.77 14.02
N GLU A 47 -5.91 -3.45 14.21
CA GLU A 47 -6.29 -2.51 13.14
C GLU A 47 -5.38 -2.59 11.92
N VAL A 48 -4.07 -2.80 12.11
CA VAL A 48 -3.10 -2.88 10.99
C VAL A 48 -3.35 -4.13 10.16
N ALA A 49 -3.42 -5.31 10.79
CA ALA A 49 -3.68 -6.57 10.08
C ALA A 49 -5.05 -6.57 9.41
N ALA A 50 -6.07 -6.03 10.09
CA ALA A 50 -7.42 -5.91 9.55
C ALA A 50 -7.45 -4.96 8.34
N HIS A 51 -6.76 -3.81 8.41
CA HIS A 51 -6.64 -2.87 7.30
C HIS A 51 -5.91 -3.50 6.10
N VAL A 52 -4.76 -4.14 6.32
CA VAL A 52 -4.00 -4.83 5.27
C VAL A 52 -4.82 -5.94 4.60
N ALA A 53 -5.61 -6.70 5.37
CA ALA A 53 -6.53 -7.69 4.81
C ALA A 53 -7.59 -7.06 3.89
N GLY A 54 -8.11 -5.90 4.26
CA GLY A 54 -9.02 -5.12 3.41
C GLY A 54 -8.36 -4.60 2.13
N LEU A 55 -7.11 -4.13 2.22
CA LEU A 55 -6.33 -3.66 1.08
C LEU A 55 -6.06 -4.82 0.09
N TYR A 56 -5.61 -5.97 0.59
CA TYR A 56 -5.40 -7.17 -0.22
C TYR A 56 -6.68 -7.63 -0.91
N ALA A 57 -7.81 -7.64 -0.19
CA ALA A 57 -9.11 -8.02 -0.75
C ALA A 57 -9.63 -7.05 -1.85
N THR A 58 -9.04 -5.85 -1.92
CA THR A 58 -9.33 -4.85 -2.96
C THR A 58 -8.44 -5.01 -4.19
N HIS A 59 -7.17 -5.38 -3.96
CA HIS A 59 -6.11 -5.50 -4.96
C HIS A 59 -5.18 -6.67 -4.58
N PRO A 60 -5.50 -7.91 -4.96
CA PRO A 60 -4.74 -9.09 -4.54
C PRO A 60 -3.38 -9.23 -5.24
N GLU A 61 -3.10 -8.43 -6.27
CA GLU A 61 -1.85 -8.42 -6.99
C GLU A 61 -0.71 -7.93 -6.08
N GLU A 62 0.15 -8.86 -5.70
CA GLU A 62 1.20 -8.64 -4.73
C GLU A 62 2.60 -8.87 -5.29
N THR A 63 3.59 -8.31 -4.61
CA THR A 63 5.01 -8.54 -4.87
C THR A 63 5.75 -8.74 -3.55
N SER A 64 6.88 -9.45 -3.55
CA SER A 64 7.76 -9.57 -2.39
C SER A 64 8.93 -8.58 -2.43
N ALA A 65 9.03 -7.76 -3.48
CA ALA A 65 10.14 -6.84 -3.69
C ALA A 65 9.78 -5.40 -3.30
N GLY A 66 10.75 -4.69 -2.72
CA GLY A 66 10.62 -3.28 -2.36
C GLY A 66 9.65 -3.02 -1.21
N ASN A 67 9.42 -1.74 -0.92
CA ASN A 67 8.45 -1.25 0.06
C ASN A 67 7.38 -0.38 -0.62
N PHE A 68 6.52 0.29 0.16
CA PHE A 68 5.44 1.10 -0.42
C PHE A 68 5.93 2.30 -1.24
N GLY A 69 7.13 2.84 -0.97
CA GLY A 69 7.73 3.89 -1.79
C GLY A 69 8.02 3.42 -3.22
N SER A 70 8.51 2.18 -3.38
CA SER A 70 8.71 1.58 -4.71
C SER A 70 7.39 1.37 -5.47
N THR A 71 6.33 0.98 -4.78
CA THR A 71 4.97 0.90 -5.35
C THR A 71 4.51 2.28 -5.83
N CYS A 72 4.70 3.33 -5.03
CA CYS A 72 4.34 4.69 -5.40
C CYS A 72 5.13 5.20 -6.62
N LYS A 73 6.43 4.84 -6.71
CA LYS A 73 7.26 5.20 -7.86
C LYS A 73 6.81 4.51 -9.15
N ALA A 74 6.47 3.21 -9.07
CA ALA A 74 5.93 2.47 -10.20
C ALA A 74 4.57 3.03 -10.67
N ILE A 75 3.72 3.51 -9.75
CA ILE A 75 2.49 4.22 -10.09
C ILE A 75 2.77 5.51 -10.87
N GLU A 76 3.71 6.33 -10.37
CA GLU A 76 4.10 7.59 -11.05
C GLU A 76 4.58 7.32 -12.48
N GLN A 77 5.45 6.33 -12.65
CA GLN A 77 6.00 5.94 -13.95
C GLN A 77 4.90 5.46 -14.91
N LYS A 78 4.00 4.58 -14.46
CA LYS A 78 2.92 4.06 -15.31
C LYS A 78 1.88 5.11 -15.72
N ARG A 79 1.61 6.08 -14.84
CA ARG A 79 0.71 7.19 -15.18
C ARG A 79 1.31 8.16 -16.19
N GLY A 80 2.63 8.13 -16.37
CA GLY A 80 3.34 9.12 -17.16
C GLY A 80 3.13 10.53 -16.61
N ASP A 81 2.99 10.65 -15.28
CA ASP A 81 2.78 11.93 -14.63
C ASP A 81 3.97 12.85 -14.96
N LYS A 82 3.74 13.85 -15.81
CA LYS A 82 4.73 14.88 -16.08
C LYS A 82 4.73 15.88 -14.93
N ARG A 83 5.91 16.44 -14.63
CA ARG A 83 5.99 17.63 -13.78
C ARG A 83 5.17 18.73 -14.46
N SER A 84 4.27 19.36 -13.70
CA SER A 84 3.49 20.48 -14.22
C SER A 84 4.39 21.70 -14.33
N ASP A 85 4.21 22.56 -15.33
CA ASP A 85 4.98 23.82 -15.43
C ASP A 85 4.83 24.70 -14.18
N ASP A 86 3.69 24.59 -13.48
CA ASP A 86 3.38 25.33 -12.26
C ASP A 86 3.84 24.61 -10.96
N SER A 87 4.34 23.39 -11.06
CA SER A 87 4.80 22.61 -9.90
C SER A 87 5.89 21.62 -10.29
N LYS A 88 7.06 21.81 -9.66
CA LYS A 88 8.23 20.91 -9.80
C LYS A 88 7.96 19.45 -9.42
N LEU A 89 6.80 19.15 -8.81
CA LEU A 89 6.41 17.83 -8.35
C LEU A 89 5.31 17.23 -9.22
N THR A 90 5.36 15.91 -9.41
CA THR A 90 4.27 15.18 -10.07
C THR A 90 3.03 15.11 -9.18
N SER A 91 1.87 14.77 -9.77
CA SER A 91 0.63 14.61 -8.99
C SER A 91 0.73 13.46 -7.97
N THR A 92 1.43 12.39 -8.36
CA THR A 92 1.70 11.22 -7.52
C THR A 92 2.70 11.55 -6.41
N GLU A 93 3.77 12.27 -6.72
CA GLU A 93 4.77 12.73 -5.74
C GLU A 93 4.15 13.62 -4.66
N ARG A 94 3.27 14.55 -5.02
CA ARG A 94 2.54 15.37 -4.05
C ARG A 94 1.69 14.52 -3.09
N ARG A 95 0.97 13.53 -3.61
CA ARG A 95 0.16 12.61 -2.77
C ARG A 95 1.05 11.79 -1.85
N PHE A 96 2.20 11.35 -2.34
CA PHE A 96 3.17 10.60 -1.56
C PHE A 96 3.79 11.44 -0.44
N GLN A 97 4.15 12.70 -0.69
CA GLN A 97 4.61 13.62 0.36
C GLN A 97 3.58 13.78 1.47
N GLN A 98 2.31 14.01 1.10
CA GLN A 98 1.25 14.13 2.11
C GLN A 98 1.00 12.82 2.88
N LEU A 99 1.29 11.67 2.28
CA LEU A 99 1.26 10.37 2.95
C LEU A 99 2.40 10.24 3.98
N LEU A 100 3.60 10.74 3.68
CA LEU A 100 4.73 10.72 4.62
C LEU A 100 4.52 11.66 5.82
N THR A 101 3.78 12.75 5.63
CA THR A 101 3.40 13.67 6.71
C THR A 101 2.33 13.09 7.64
N ALA A 102 1.63 12.03 7.23
CA ALA A 102 0.55 11.46 8.04
C ALA A 102 1.08 10.77 9.30
N GLU A 103 0.42 11.04 10.41
CA GLU A 103 0.66 10.35 11.67
C GLU A 103 -0.03 9.00 11.71
N ARG A 104 0.45 8.12 12.59
CA ARG A 104 -0.12 6.78 12.75
C ARG A 104 -1.60 6.89 13.14
N GLY A 105 -2.48 6.22 12.40
CA GLY A 105 -3.91 6.16 12.69
C GLY A 105 -4.76 6.10 11.42
N GLY A 106 -6.03 6.53 11.55
CA GLY A 106 -7.00 6.49 10.46
C GLY A 106 -6.58 7.29 9.23
N GLU A 107 -5.94 8.46 9.40
CA GLU A 107 -5.50 9.28 8.29
C GLU A 107 -4.45 8.58 7.41
N LEU A 108 -3.45 7.94 8.04
CA LEU A 108 -2.44 7.15 7.34
C LEU A 108 -3.11 6.01 6.55
N ASN A 109 -4.02 5.27 7.19
CA ASN A 109 -4.75 4.17 6.56
C ASN A 109 -5.57 4.64 5.35
N ASP A 110 -6.25 5.79 5.44
CA ASP A 110 -7.01 6.36 4.33
C ASP A 110 -6.12 6.79 3.17
N ARG A 111 -4.95 7.38 3.47
CA ARG A 111 -3.98 7.79 2.44
C ARG A 111 -3.36 6.58 1.76
N VAL A 112 -3.00 5.54 2.50
CA VAL A 112 -2.50 4.26 1.98
C VAL A 112 -3.56 3.59 1.11
N LEU A 113 -4.81 3.54 1.56
CA LEU A 113 -5.93 3.01 0.77
C LEU A 113 -6.06 3.72 -0.58
N ARG A 114 -6.02 5.06 -0.61
CA ARG A 114 -6.07 5.83 -1.86
C ARG A 114 -4.92 5.47 -2.80
N MET A 115 -3.72 5.26 -2.28
CA MET A 115 -2.55 4.85 -3.07
C MET A 115 -2.68 3.41 -3.57
N VAL A 116 -3.23 2.48 -2.79
CA VAL A 116 -3.50 1.09 -3.23
C VAL A 116 -4.58 1.04 -4.32
N LEU A 117 -5.64 1.85 -4.19
CA LEU A 117 -6.65 1.98 -5.25
C LEU A 117 -6.04 2.55 -6.55
N MET A 118 -5.06 3.45 -6.42
CA MET A 118 -4.30 3.93 -7.56
C MET A 118 -3.42 2.83 -8.16
N ALA A 119 -2.72 2.05 -7.31
CA ALA A 119 -1.94 0.89 -7.74
C ALA A 119 -2.78 -0.10 -8.55
N LYS A 120 -4.00 -0.39 -8.07
CA LYS A 120 -5.00 -1.20 -8.76
C LYS A 120 -5.33 -0.64 -10.14
N SER A 121 -5.64 0.66 -10.24
CA SER A 121 -5.98 1.29 -11.52
C SER A 121 -4.86 1.20 -12.56
N GLN A 122 -3.60 1.13 -12.10
CA GLN A 122 -2.41 1.06 -12.95
C GLN A 122 -1.87 -0.38 -13.09
N GLY A 123 -2.50 -1.37 -12.46
CA GLY A 123 -1.98 -2.75 -12.41
C GLY A 123 -0.57 -2.83 -11.83
N VAL A 124 -0.30 -2.09 -10.75
CA VAL A 124 0.98 -2.13 -10.01
C VAL A 124 0.82 -3.04 -8.79
N PRO A 125 1.63 -4.09 -8.62
CA PRO A 125 1.54 -4.97 -7.47
C PRO A 125 2.06 -4.29 -6.19
N VAL A 126 1.54 -4.72 -5.03
CA VAL A 126 1.89 -4.13 -3.71
C VAL A 126 2.59 -5.14 -2.82
N ASN A 127 3.65 -4.73 -2.11
CA ASN A 127 4.28 -5.59 -1.10
C ASN A 127 3.53 -5.51 0.24
N TYR A 128 2.48 -6.33 0.38
CA TYR A 128 1.65 -6.36 1.59
C TYR A 128 2.37 -6.85 2.84
N VAL A 129 3.40 -7.70 2.70
CA VAL A 129 4.21 -8.18 3.83
C VAL A 129 5.01 -7.02 4.42
N GLN A 130 5.68 -6.26 3.56
CA GLN A 130 6.45 -5.08 3.98
C GLN A 130 5.50 -3.98 4.48
N LEU A 131 4.38 -3.74 3.79
CA LEU A 131 3.38 -2.75 4.19
C LEU A 131 2.82 -3.03 5.59
N GLU A 132 2.48 -4.28 5.91
CA GLU A 132 2.01 -4.65 7.26
C GLU A 132 3.05 -4.30 8.34
N THR A 133 4.33 -4.61 8.07
CA THR A 133 5.45 -4.32 8.97
C THR A 133 5.64 -2.82 9.13
N ASP A 134 5.63 -2.08 8.02
CA ASP A 134 5.82 -0.64 7.98
C ASP A 134 4.72 0.11 8.73
N LEU A 135 3.46 -0.28 8.56
CA LEU A 135 2.32 0.31 9.27
C LEU A 135 2.33 -0.03 10.77
N LYS A 136 2.81 -1.22 11.12
CA LYS A 136 2.94 -1.63 12.53
C LYS A 136 4.01 -0.81 13.26
N PHE A 137 5.12 -0.52 12.59
CA PHE A 137 6.28 0.21 13.15
C PHE A 137 6.42 1.61 12.56
N TRP A 138 5.30 2.25 12.20
CA TRP A 138 5.29 3.57 11.56
C TRP A 138 6.05 4.59 12.41
N SER A 139 7.14 5.10 11.84
CA SER A 139 8.08 6.02 12.48
C SER A 139 8.84 6.82 11.41
N ASP A 140 9.63 7.80 11.83
CA ASP A 140 10.44 8.59 10.89
C ASP A 140 11.45 7.75 10.11
N ARG A 141 11.89 6.62 10.68
CA ARG A 141 12.69 5.63 9.97
C ARG A 141 11.93 5.05 8.77
N THR A 142 10.70 4.58 8.99
CA THR A 142 9.85 4.03 7.91
C THR A 142 9.56 5.08 6.84
N LYS A 143 9.26 6.32 7.26
CA LYS A 143 9.07 7.46 6.35
C LYS A 143 10.30 7.68 5.47
N THR A 144 11.50 7.62 6.06
CA THR A 144 12.78 7.76 5.35
C THR A 144 13.03 6.60 4.39
N GLU A 145 12.78 5.35 4.80
CA GLU A 145 12.94 4.18 3.92
C GLU A 145 11.97 4.22 2.72
N TRP A 146 10.73 4.67 2.94
CA TRP A 146 9.76 4.92 1.87
C TRP A 146 10.22 6.05 0.95
N ALA A 147 10.73 7.15 1.50
CA ALA A 147 11.29 8.26 0.75
C ALA A 147 12.48 7.83 -0.12
N THR A 148 13.47 7.14 0.45
CA THR A 148 14.67 6.70 -0.25
C THR A 148 14.33 5.84 -1.46
N THR A 149 13.42 4.88 -1.31
CA THR A 149 13.00 4.03 -2.43
C THR A 149 12.21 4.79 -3.50
N PHE A 150 11.40 5.78 -3.14
CA PHE A 150 10.65 6.57 -4.12
C PHE A 150 11.56 7.49 -4.95
N TRP A 151 12.45 8.24 -4.30
CA TRP A 151 13.29 9.25 -4.97
C TRP A 151 14.60 8.69 -5.53
N THR A 152 15.20 7.70 -4.87
CA THR A 152 16.56 7.22 -5.21
C THR A 152 16.55 6.07 -6.22
N GLN A 153 15.43 5.35 -6.40
CA GLN A 153 15.34 4.29 -7.43
C GLN A 153 15.54 4.81 -8.86
N GLY A 154 15.39 6.12 -9.10
CA GLY A 154 15.68 6.76 -10.39
C GLY A 154 17.14 7.15 -10.61
N ALA A 155 18.01 7.08 -9.60
CA ALA A 155 19.42 7.47 -9.72
C ALA A 155 20.31 6.35 -10.33
N ALA A 156 19.81 5.12 -10.41
CA ALA A 156 20.53 3.97 -10.94
C ALA A 156 20.27 3.71 -12.45
N SER A 157 19.77 4.71 -13.18
CA SER A 157 19.44 4.57 -14.62
C SER A 157 19.88 5.77 -15.43
N THR A 158 21.10 6.24 -15.20
CA THR A 158 21.88 6.90 -16.25
C THR A 158 23.06 5.98 -16.51
N PRO A 159 23.07 5.17 -17.59
CA PRO A 159 24.33 4.75 -18.16
C PRO A 159 25.02 6.04 -18.58
N GLU A 160 25.99 6.49 -17.79
CA GLU A 160 27.10 7.27 -18.31
C GLU A 160 27.81 6.37 -19.32
N GLU A 161 27.35 6.41 -20.57
CA GLU A 161 28.11 5.91 -21.70
C GLU A 161 29.05 7.06 -22.11
N GLU A 162 30.12 7.22 -21.34
CA GLU A 162 31.35 7.87 -21.77
C GLU A 162 32.20 6.85 -22.55
N ALA A 163 32.43 7.11 -23.84
CA ALA A 163 33.73 7.04 -24.54
C ALA A 163 33.54 6.98 -26.06
#